data_AF-A0A414A8H1-F1
#
_entry.id   AF-A0A414A8H1-F1
#
_cell.length_a   1.000
_cell.length_b   1.000
_cell.length_c   1.000
_cell.angle_alpha   90.00
_cell.angle_beta   90.00
_cell.angle_gamma   90.00
#
_symmetry.space_group_name_H-M   'P 1'
#
loop_
_entity.id
_entity.type
_entity.pdbx_description
1 polymer ?
#
loop_
_entity_poly.entity_id
_entity_poly.type
_entity_poly.pdbx_seq_one_letter_code
_entity_poly.pdbx_strand_id
1 'polypeptide(L)'
;MSRKRSEIVAQAQSWIGCKEADGSHKKIIDLYNNHKPLARGYKVKYTDAWCATFASACAIAKGYTDIIPTECSCDKLIALFQTLGCWVENDAYDPSHGDYIFYDWQDSGVGDNKGSSDHVGVVEKVEGALITVIDGNYSNAVKRRSLAVNGKYIRGFGVPKYDKEASVKPATPAAPSTPATKKKYVLKNGSAKVGYATSRNNSLAGTYVTTSDLNMRTGAGTGNTVILTLLEGAEVKCYGYYSTKDGVKWYLVAIDKYAGFVNSKWLKKK
;
A
#
# COMPACT_ATOMS: atom_id res chain seq x y z
N MET A 1 -25.74 -7.88 -9.62
CA MET A 1 -25.51 -7.33 -8.27
C MET A 1 -24.61 -6.11 -8.38
N SER A 2 -24.71 -5.17 -7.44
CA SER A 2 -23.83 -3.99 -7.47
C SER A 2 -22.40 -4.38 -7.08
N ARG A 3 -21.40 -3.88 -7.81
CA ARG A 3 -19.97 -4.13 -7.58
C ARG A 3 -19.40 -3.06 -6.66
N LYS A 4 -19.04 -3.45 -5.43
CA LYS A 4 -18.58 -2.54 -4.38
C LYS A 4 -17.10 -2.72 -4.07
N ARG A 5 -16.41 -1.60 -3.82
CA ARG A 5 -14.99 -1.60 -3.43
C ARG A 5 -14.79 -2.36 -2.11
N SER A 6 -15.71 -2.15 -1.16
CA SER A 6 -15.69 -2.79 0.16
C SER A 6 -15.73 -4.32 0.09
N GLU A 7 -16.42 -4.91 -0.89
CA GLU A 7 -16.54 -6.37 -1.02
C GLU A 7 -15.23 -7.03 -1.48
N ILE A 8 -14.47 -6.37 -2.35
CA ILE A 8 -13.12 -6.83 -2.75
C ILE A 8 -12.15 -6.72 -1.58
N VAL A 9 -12.21 -5.62 -0.82
CA VAL A 9 -11.39 -5.46 0.38
C VAL A 9 -11.74 -6.51 1.44
N ALA A 10 -13.02 -6.73 1.71
CA ALA A 10 -13.48 -7.77 2.65
C ALA A 10 -13.03 -9.17 2.22
N GLN A 11 -13.02 -9.45 0.91
CA GLN A 11 -12.49 -10.70 0.39
C GLN A 11 -11.01 -10.87 0.69
N ALA A 12 -10.19 -9.86 0.37
CA ALA A 12 -8.76 -9.87 0.66
C ALA A 12 -8.50 -10.03 2.18
N GLN A 13 -9.28 -9.33 3.01
CA GLN A 13 -9.20 -9.41 4.47
C GLN A 13 -9.48 -10.83 4.99
N SER A 14 -10.46 -11.53 4.41
CA SER A 14 -10.84 -12.89 4.82
C SER A 14 -9.73 -13.93 4.63
N TRP A 15 -8.72 -13.62 3.81
CA TRP A 15 -7.58 -14.50 3.54
C TRP A 15 -6.31 -14.10 4.27
N ILE A 16 -6.30 -13.02 5.05
CA ILE A 16 -5.14 -12.64 5.87
C ILE A 16 -4.70 -13.81 6.75
N GLY A 17 -3.40 -14.11 6.74
CA GLY A 17 -2.82 -15.23 7.45
C GLY A 17 -2.75 -16.54 6.64
N CYS A 18 -3.44 -16.65 5.50
CA CYS A 18 -3.25 -17.80 4.60
C CYS A 18 -1.80 -17.83 4.11
N LYS A 19 -1.15 -19.01 4.13
CA LYS A 19 0.29 -19.14 3.89
C LYS A 19 0.67 -20.50 3.30
N GLU A 20 1.90 -20.59 2.81
CA GLU A 20 2.47 -21.82 2.26
C GLU A 20 2.78 -22.84 3.35
N ALA A 21 3.31 -22.38 4.48
CA ALA A 21 3.80 -23.24 5.56
C ALA A 21 2.75 -24.20 6.14
N ASP A 22 1.47 -23.83 6.13
CA ASP A 22 0.35 -24.67 6.58
C ASP A 22 -0.58 -25.12 5.43
N GLY A 23 -0.21 -24.81 4.18
CA GLY A 23 -1.00 -25.15 2.99
C GLY A 23 -2.30 -24.37 2.82
N SER A 24 -2.65 -23.42 3.70
CA SER A 24 -3.92 -22.69 3.64
C SER A 24 -4.06 -21.78 2.42
N HIS A 25 -2.95 -21.39 1.78
CA HIS A 25 -2.96 -20.66 0.50
C HIS A 25 -3.54 -21.49 -0.67
N LYS A 26 -3.53 -22.83 -0.60
CA LYS A 26 -3.95 -23.70 -1.70
C LYS A 26 -5.39 -23.42 -2.14
N LYS A 27 -6.30 -23.12 -1.20
CA LYS A 27 -7.70 -22.76 -1.51
C LYS A 27 -7.83 -21.54 -2.43
N ILE A 28 -6.88 -20.61 -2.37
CA ILE A 28 -6.84 -19.41 -3.22
C ILE A 28 -6.42 -19.80 -4.65
N ILE A 29 -5.39 -20.64 -4.76
CA ILE A 29 -4.90 -21.17 -6.04
C ILE A 29 -5.96 -22.08 -6.69
N ASP A 30 -6.63 -22.92 -5.90
CA ASP A 30 -7.70 -23.80 -6.38
C ASP A 30 -8.90 -23.00 -6.90
N LEU A 31 -9.32 -21.96 -6.16
CA LEU A 31 -10.38 -21.07 -6.61
C LEU A 31 -10.05 -20.43 -7.96
N TYR A 32 -8.82 -19.91 -8.13
CA TYR A 32 -8.37 -19.35 -9.39
C TYR A 32 -8.36 -20.42 -10.50
N ASN A 33 -7.78 -21.58 -10.24
CA ASN A 33 -7.65 -22.65 -11.23
C ASN A 33 -8.98 -23.26 -11.66
N ASN A 34 -10.02 -23.16 -10.82
CA ASN A 34 -11.37 -23.63 -11.14
C ASN A 34 -12.18 -22.61 -11.97
N HIS A 35 -11.76 -21.35 -12.05
CA HIS A 35 -12.34 -20.38 -12.96
C HIS A 35 -11.83 -20.62 -14.39
N LYS A 36 -12.75 -20.78 -15.35
CA LYS A 36 -12.44 -21.10 -16.75
C LYS A 36 -12.94 -20.00 -17.70
N PRO A 37 -12.22 -19.73 -18.80
CA PRO A 37 -10.94 -20.34 -19.19
C PRO A 37 -9.78 -19.88 -18.30
N LEU A 38 -8.73 -20.70 -18.22
CA LEU A 38 -7.50 -20.31 -17.50
C LEU A 38 -6.80 -19.20 -18.28
N ALA A 39 -6.28 -18.19 -17.57
CA ALA A 39 -5.48 -17.15 -18.20
C ALA A 39 -4.30 -17.77 -18.94
N ARG A 40 -4.20 -17.51 -20.25
CA ARG A 40 -3.19 -18.07 -21.16
C ARG A 40 -3.11 -19.60 -21.14
N GLY A 41 -4.18 -20.29 -20.74
CA GLY A 41 -4.23 -21.74 -20.62
C GLY A 41 -3.39 -22.32 -19.47
N TYR A 42 -2.85 -21.50 -18.58
CA TYR A 42 -1.93 -21.93 -17.54
C TYR A 42 -2.64 -22.31 -16.23
N LYS A 43 -2.39 -23.54 -15.75
CA LYS A 43 -2.82 -23.99 -14.42
C LYS A 43 -1.72 -23.68 -13.41
N VAL A 44 -2.00 -22.76 -12.48
CA VAL A 44 -1.05 -22.31 -11.45
C VAL A 44 -0.73 -23.46 -10.50
N LYS A 45 0.55 -23.70 -10.23
CA LYS A 45 1.04 -24.68 -9.26
C LYS A 45 1.08 -24.07 -7.87
N TYR A 46 1.01 -24.89 -6.83
CA TYR A 46 1.14 -24.44 -5.44
C TYR A 46 2.52 -23.86 -5.08
N THR A 47 3.53 -24.08 -5.93
CA THR A 47 4.89 -23.58 -5.76
C THR A 47 5.17 -22.30 -6.56
N ASP A 48 4.23 -21.88 -7.40
CA ASP A 48 4.42 -20.67 -8.21
C ASP A 48 4.22 -19.43 -7.35
N ALA A 49 4.82 -18.31 -7.78
CA ALA A 49 4.47 -17.02 -7.19
C ALA A 49 2.99 -16.71 -7.43
N TRP A 50 2.24 -16.41 -6.37
CA TRP A 50 0.77 -16.36 -6.41
C TRP A 50 0.17 -14.99 -6.05
N CYS A 51 0.92 -13.89 -6.18
CA CYS A 51 0.41 -12.53 -5.90
C CYS A 51 -0.70 -12.09 -6.88
N ALA A 52 -0.46 -12.20 -8.19
CA ALA A 52 -1.48 -11.93 -9.21
C ALA A 52 -2.63 -12.96 -9.15
N THR A 53 -2.33 -14.22 -8.85
CA THR A 53 -3.33 -15.26 -8.60
C THR A 53 -4.25 -14.89 -7.44
N PHE A 54 -3.71 -14.39 -6.32
CA PHE A 54 -4.50 -13.88 -5.19
C PHE A 54 -5.40 -12.71 -5.58
N ALA A 55 -4.84 -11.73 -6.31
CA ALA A 55 -5.56 -10.55 -6.74
C ALA A 55 -6.75 -10.93 -7.66
N SER A 56 -6.52 -11.82 -8.61
CA SER A 56 -7.54 -12.41 -9.49
C SER A 56 -8.55 -13.26 -8.73
N ALA A 57 -8.10 -14.06 -7.76
CA ALA A 57 -8.98 -14.89 -6.94
C ALA A 57 -9.95 -14.04 -6.09
N CYS A 58 -9.55 -12.84 -5.66
CA CYS A 58 -10.46 -11.91 -5.00
C CYS A 58 -11.63 -11.50 -5.92
N ALA A 59 -11.35 -11.21 -7.19
CA ALA A 59 -12.38 -10.89 -8.18
C ALA A 59 -13.27 -12.09 -8.49
N ILE A 60 -12.68 -13.28 -8.65
CA ILE A 60 -13.41 -14.54 -8.90
C ILE A 60 -14.36 -14.85 -7.75
N ALA A 61 -13.89 -14.75 -6.50
CA ALA A 61 -14.70 -15.01 -5.30
C ALA A 61 -15.94 -14.12 -5.21
N LYS A 62 -15.90 -12.91 -5.77
CA LYS A 62 -17.02 -11.96 -5.80
C LYS A 62 -17.81 -11.97 -7.10
N GLY A 63 -17.34 -12.69 -8.13
CA GLY A 63 -17.93 -12.65 -9.46
C GLY A 63 -17.75 -11.30 -10.16
N TYR A 64 -16.66 -10.58 -9.85
CA TYR A 64 -16.38 -9.24 -10.38
C TYR A 64 -15.45 -9.27 -11.60
N THR A 65 -15.35 -10.43 -12.26
CA THR A 65 -14.39 -10.68 -13.35
C THR A 65 -14.69 -9.88 -14.62
N ASP A 66 -15.82 -9.19 -14.68
CA ASP A 66 -16.18 -8.29 -15.78
C ASP A 66 -15.61 -6.87 -15.64
N ILE A 67 -15.25 -6.45 -14.41
CA ILE A 67 -14.59 -5.16 -14.14
C ILE A 67 -13.15 -5.30 -13.63
N ILE A 68 -12.77 -6.50 -13.18
CA ILE A 68 -11.42 -6.84 -12.73
C ILE A 68 -10.93 -8.02 -13.56
N PRO A 69 -9.85 -7.86 -14.36
CA PRO A 69 -9.34 -8.94 -15.17
C PRO A 69 -8.73 -10.06 -14.32
N THR A 70 -8.71 -11.27 -14.85
CA THR A 70 -8.11 -12.45 -14.19
C THR A 70 -6.84 -12.88 -14.91
N GLU A 71 -5.71 -12.91 -14.20
CA GLU A 71 -4.40 -13.33 -14.70
C GLU A 71 -3.47 -13.72 -13.53
N CYS A 72 -2.43 -14.51 -13.81
CA CYS A 72 -1.45 -14.98 -12.81
C CYS A 72 -0.05 -14.36 -12.98
N SER A 73 0.15 -13.48 -13.96
CA SER A 73 1.35 -12.65 -14.15
C SER A 73 1.04 -11.17 -13.91
N CYS A 74 1.88 -10.48 -13.13
CA CYS A 74 1.69 -9.05 -12.83
C CYS A 74 1.66 -8.18 -14.10
N ASP A 75 2.67 -8.28 -14.97
CA ASP A 75 2.73 -7.49 -16.21
C ASP A 75 1.56 -7.76 -17.15
N LYS A 76 1.13 -9.03 -17.25
CA LYS A 76 -0.04 -9.38 -18.07
C LYS A 76 -1.34 -8.86 -17.44
N LEU A 77 -1.44 -8.85 -16.11
CA LEU A 77 -2.58 -8.27 -15.41
C LEU A 77 -2.63 -6.74 -15.60
N ILE A 78 -1.49 -6.05 -15.58
CA ILE A 78 -1.41 -4.61 -15.92
C ILE A 78 -1.91 -4.36 -17.35
N ALA A 79 -1.45 -5.14 -18.34
CA ALA A 79 -1.90 -4.99 -19.73
C ALA A 79 -3.43 -5.18 -19.87
N LEU A 80 -4.02 -6.06 -19.08
CA LEU A 80 -5.48 -6.23 -19.05
C LEU A 80 -6.19 -5.03 -18.40
N PHE A 81 -5.66 -4.48 -17.30
CA PHE A 81 -6.18 -3.23 -16.73
C PHE A 81 -6.09 -2.05 -17.71
N GLN A 82 -5.01 -1.97 -18.49
CA GLN A 82 -4.87 -0.98 -19.57
C GLN A 82 -5.93 -1.20 -20.65
N THR A 83 -6.15 -2.45 -21.08
CA THR A 83 -7.17 -2.81 -22.09
C THR A 83 -8.59 -2.45 -21.63
N LEU A 84 -8.89 -2.62 -20.35
CA LEU A 84 -10.17 -2.22 -19.76
C LEU A 84 -10.31 -0.70 -19.54
N GLY A 85 -9.25 0.07 -19.82
CA GLY A 85 -9.20 1.52 -19.63
C GLY A 85 -9.29 1.92 -18.15
N CYS A 86 -8.71 1.12 -17.26
CA CYS A 86 -8.72 1.34 -15.82
C CYS A 86 -7.32 1.18 -15.19
N TRP A 87 -6.27 1.46 -15.96
CA TRP A 87 -4.89 1.56 -15.47
C TRP A 87 -4.51 3.01 -15.20
N VAL A 88 -3.85 3.26 -14.07
CA VAL A 88 -3.30 4.56 -13.69
C VAL A 88 -1.79 4.43 -13.47
N GLU A 89 -1.02 5.09 -14.33
CA GLU A 89 0.43 5.25 -14.27
C GLU A 89 0.74 6.72 -13.98
N ASN A 90 0.52 7.12 -12.73
CA ASN A 90 0.72 8.49 -12.28
C ASN A 90 1.05 8.49 -10.78
N ASP A 91 2.25 8.94 -10.43
CA ASP A 91 2.74 9.07 -9.06
C ASP A 91 1.86 10.00 -8.19
N ALA A 92 1.18 10.96 -8.80
CA ALA A 92 0.32 11.91 -8.10
C ALA A 92 -1.09 11.36 -7.84
N TYR A 93 -1.40 10.14 -8.27
CA TYR A 93 -2.70 9.52 -8.04
C TYR A 93 -2.97 9.34 -6.54
N ASP A 94 -4.16 9.75 -6.08
CA ASP A 94 -4.66 9.50 -4.73
C ASP A 94 -5.50 8.22 -4.72
N PRO A 95 -4.98 7.09 -4.21
CA PRO A 95 -5.64 5.80 -4.35
C PRO A 95 -6.87 5.66 -3.47
N SER A 96 -7.72 4.72 -3.84
CA SER A 96 -8.91 4.35 -3.07
C SER A 96 -8.85 2.89 -2.65
N HIS A 97 -9.56 2.56 -1.55
CA HIS A 97 -9.72 1.16 -1.16
C HIS A 97 -10.35 0.35 -2.30
N GLY A 98 -9.91 -0.90 -2.47
CA GLY A 98 -10.30 -1.75 -3.60
C GLY A 98 -9.55 -1.48 -4.91
N ASP A 99 -8.66 -0.48 -4.97
CA ASP A 99 -7.69 -0.39 -6.07
C ASP A 99 -6.66 -1.52 -5.96
N TYR A 100 -6.14 -1.95 -7.10
CA TYR A 100 -5.10 -2.96 -7.22
C TYR A 100 -3.77 -2.23 -7.38
N ILE A 101 -2.90 -2.33 -6.38
CA ILE A 101 -1.60 -1.64 -6.40
C ILE A 101 -0.54 -2.61 -6.90
N PHE A 102 0.23 -2.16 -7.90
CA PHE A 102 1.34 -2.90 -8.47
C PHE A 102 2.66 -2.31 -8.00
N TYR A 103 3.66 -3.18 -7.92
CA TYR A 103 4.98 -2.82 -7.45
C TYR A 103 6.06 -3.17 -8.45
N ASP A 104 7.14 -2.40 -8.40
CA ASP A 104 8.39 -2.64 -9.09
C ASP A 104 9.52 -2.26 -8.12
N TRP A 105 10.24 -3.27 -7.64
CA TRP A 105 11.32 -3.15 -6.66
C TRP A 105 12.57 -2.50 -7.24
N GLN A 106 12.62 -2.30 -8.55
CA GLN A 106 13.69 -1.62 -9.26
C GLN A 106 13.37 -0.14 -9.54
N ASP A 107 12.26 0.39 -9.01
CA ASP A 107 11.93 1.82 -9.08
C ASP A 107 13.13 2.70 -8.68
N SER A 108 13.49 3.64 -9.56
CA SER A 108 14.54 4.63 -9.29
C SER A 108 14.16 5.58 -8.16
N GLY A 109 12.86 5.77 -7.93
CA GLY A 109 12.30 6.76 -7.02
C GLY A 109 12.13 8.15 -7.65
N VAL A 110 12.24 8.26 -8.98
CA VAL A 110 12.15 9.51 -9.73
C VAL A 110 11.10 9.40 -10.83
N GLY A 111 10.06 10.23 -10.75
CA GLY A 111 8.97 10.30 -11.72
C GLY A 111 8.14 9.02 -11.81
N ASP A 112 7.17 9.03 -12.72
CA ASP A 112 6.26 7.91 -12.92
C ASP A 112 7.03 6.64 -13.23
N ASN A 113 6.79 5.60 -12.45
CA ASN A 113 7.47 4.34 -12.66
C ASN A 113 6.85 3.57 -13.83
N LYS A 114 7.68 3.16 -14.79
CA LYS A 114 7.29 2.42 -16.00
C LYS A 114 7.92 1.04 -16.14
N GLY A 115 8.62 0.55 -15.12
CA GLY A 115 9.32 -0.74 -15.12
C GLY A 115 8.41 -1.98 -15.17
N SER A 116 9.02 -3.17 -15.13
CA SER A 116 8.29 -4.44 -15.03
C SER A 116 7.78 -4.62 -13.60
N SER A 117 6.58 -5.18 -13.46
CA SER A 117 5.98 -5.36 -12.15
C SER A 117 6.36 -6.69 -11.50
N ASP A 118 6.91 -6.58 -10.29
CA ASP A 118 7.29 -7.71 -9.45
C ASP A 118 6.13 -8.26 -8.62
N HIS A 119 5.12 -7.44 -8.30
CA HIS A 119 4.11 -7.78 -7.31
C HIS A 119 2.81 -7.00 -7.48
N VAL A 120 1.72 -7.53 -6.91
CA VAL A 120 0.42 -6.86 -6.84
C VAL A 120 -0.27 -7.17 -5.51
N GLY A 121 -0.99 -6.18 -4.99
CA GLY A 121 -1.85 -6.29 -3.81
C GLY A 121 -3.16 -5.53 -3.97
N VAL A 122 -4.03 -5.63 -2.96
CA VAL A 122 -5.31 -4.92 -2.91
C VAL A 122 -5.23 -3.82 -1.85
N VAL A 123 -5.52 -2.58 -2.22
CA VAL A 123 -5.56 -1.45 -1.28
C VAL A 123 -6.70 -1.68 -0.29
N GLU A 124 -6.37 -1.88 0.97
CA GLU A 124 -7.35 -2.06 2.04
C GLU A 124 -7.93 -0.72 2.50
N LYS A 125 -7.05 0.26 2.72
CA LYS A 125 -7.44 1.60 3.17
C LYS A 125 -6.36 2.63 2.90
N VAL A 126 -6.77 3.89 2.85
CA VAL A 126 -5.89 5.07 2.79
C VAL A 126 -6.20 5.96 3.99
N GLU A 127 -5.19 6.24 4.80
CA GLU A 127 -5.28 7.02 6.04
C GLU A 127 -4.25 8.15 6.03
N GLY A 128 -4.70 9.35 5.65
CA GLY A 128 -3.82 10.49 5.45
C GLY A 128 -2.79 10.19 4.37
N ALA A 129 -1.51 10.27 4.71
CA ALA A 129 -0.40 10.04 3.79
C ALA A 129 0.02 8.56 3.66
N LEU A 130 -0.69 7.61 4.28
CA LEU A 130 -0.36 6.18 4.22
C LEU A 130 -1.43 5.36 3.53
N ILE A 131 -0.97 4.37 2.77
CA ILE A 131 -1.76 3.30 2.18
C ILE A 131 -1.52 2.04 3.01
N THR A 132 -2.58 1.30 3.34
CA THR A 132 -2.49 -0.09 3.81
C THR A 132 -2.94 -1.02 2.70
N VAL A 133 -2.13 -2.02 2.39
CA VAL A 133 -2.34 -2.97 1.30
C VAL A 133 -2.38 -4.39 1.85
N ILE A 134 -3.26 -5.23 1.33
CA ILE A 134 -3.25 -6.67 1.57
C ILE A 134 -2.59 -7.33 0.35
N ASP A 135 -1.41 -7.89 0.58
CA ASP A 135 -0.59 -8.55 -0.42
C ASP A 135 -0.73 -10.08 -0.26
N GLY A 136 -1.05 -10.78 -1.34
CA GLY A 136 -0.91 -12.24 -1.44
C GLY A 136 0.52 -12.62 -1.78
N ASN A 137 1.00 -13.75 -1.30
CA ASN A 137 2.40 -14.17 -1.45
C ASN A 137 3.44 -13.15 -0.93
N TYR A 138 3.11 -12.33 0.06
CA TYR A 138 4.09 -11.52 0.76
C TYR A 138 4.85 -12.43 1.74
N SER A 139 6.09 -12.80 1.41
CA SER A 139 6.86 -13.80 2.17
C SER A 139 6.04 -15.08 2.37
N ASN A 140 5.48 -15.59 1.28
CA ASN A 140 4.74 -16.85 1.23
C ASN A 140 3.44 -16.85 2.07
N ALA A 141 2.86 -15.66 2.29
CA ALA A 141 1.63 -15.47 3.07
C ALA A 141 0.79 -14.28 2.58
N VAL A 142 -0.50 -14.26 2.94
CA VAL A 142 -1.34 -13.06 2.84
C VAL A 142 -1.10 -12.18 4.06
N LYS A 143 -0.54 -10.98 3.86
CA LYS A 143 -0.20 -10.04 4.94
C LYS A 143 -0.52 -8.61 4.55
N ARG A 144 -0.55 -7.74 5.57
CA ARG A 144 -0.64 -6.30 5.38
C ARG A 144 0.74 -5.67 5.19
N ARG A 145 0.84 -4.75 4.24
CA ARG A 145 1.94 -3.79 4.08
C ARG A 145 1.41 -2.36 4.29
N SER A 146 2.28 -1.43 4.68
CA SER A 146 1.98 -0.01 4.58
C SER A 146 3.07 0.76 3.87
N LEU A 147 2.62 1.75 3.10
CA LEU A 147 3.40 2.55 2.17
C LEU A 147 3.00 4.00 2.34
N ALA A 148 3.90 4.93 2.06
CA ALA A 148 3.47 6.29 1.79
C ALA A 148 2.63 6.33 0.50
N VAL A 149 1.65 7.25 0.45
CA VAL A 149 1.10 7.70 -0.84
C VAL A 149 2.24 8.27 -1.66
N ASN A 150 2.32 7.89 -2.94
CA ASN A 150 3.47 8.16 -3.81
C ASN A 150 4.81 7.64 -3.22
N GLY A 151 4.75 6.50 -2.52
CA GLY A 151 5.93 5.81 -2.03
C GLY A 151 6.79 5.27 -3.17
N LYS A 152 8.07 5.04 -2.87
CA LYS A 152 8.98 4.35 -3.77
C LYS A 152 8.47 2.92 -3.99
N TYR A 153 8.71 2.39 -5.18
CA TYR A 153 8.34 1.05 -5.65
C TYR A 153 6.89 0.88 -6.09
N ILE A 154 6.08 1.93 -6.06
CA ILE A 154 4.73 1.87 -6.64
C ILE A 154 4.89 1.93 -8.16
N ARG A 155 4.43 0.89 -8.84
CA ARG A 155 4.43 0.83 -10.31
C ARG A 155 3.20 1.50 -10.91
N GLY A 156 2.06 1.41 -10.23
CA GLY A 156 0.80 1.99 -10.68
C GLY A 156 -0.39 1.27 -10.07
N PHE A 157 -1.58 1.62 -10.54
CA PHE A 157 -2.83 1.12 -10.00
C PHE A 157 -3.78 0.62 -11.07
N GLY A 158 -4.34 -0.58 -10.87
CA GLY A 158 -5.60 -0.98 -11.47
C GLY A 158 -6.75 -0.38 -10.67
N VAL A 159 -7.66 0.34 -11.33
CA VAL A 159 -8.76 1.10 -10.72
C VAL A 159 -10.10 0.62 -11.29
N PRO A 160 -10.58 -0.57 -10.85
CA PRO A 160 -11.79 -1.16 -11.42
C PRO A 160 -12.99 -0.22 -11.40
N LYS A 161 -13.86 -0.34 -12.40
CA LYS A 161 -15.07 0.49 -12.55
C LYS A 161 -16.19 -0.02 -11.65
N TYR A 162 -15.99 0.11 -10.33
CA TYR A 162 -17.00 -0.21 -9.32
C TYR A 162 -18.22 0.68 -9.45
N ASP A 163 -19.36 0.18 -8.99
CA ASP A 163 -20.55 1.01 -8.84
C ASP A 163 -20.35 2.03 -7.72
N LYS A 164 -21.15 3.10 -7.76
CA LYS A 164 -21.13 4.11 -6.69
C LYS A 164 -21.56 3.47 -5.39
N GLU A 165 -20.65 3.46 -4.43
CA GLU A 165 -20.89 3.08 -3.05
C GLU A 165 -21.03 4.35 -2.21
N ALA A 166 -21.99 4.38 -1.28
CA ALA A 166 -22.04 5.44 -0.29
C ALA A 166 -20.71 5.45 0.47
N SER A 167 -20.04 6.60 0.53
CA SER A 167 -18.70 6.70 1.08
C SER A 167 -18.71 6.32 2.56
N VAL A 168 -18.22 5.12 2.90
CA VAL A 168 -17.75 4.81 4.26
C VAL A 168 -16.30 5.27 4.37
N LYS A 169 -16.05 6.55 4.09
CA LYS A 169 -14.76 7.16 4.42
C LYS A 169 -14.79 7.34 5.94
N PRO A 170 -13.85 6.80 6.74
CA PRO A 170 -13.45 7.56 7.91
C PRO A 170 -13.03 8.91 7.33
N ALA A 171 -13.70 9.99 7.75
CA ALA A 171 -13.40 11.31 7.23
C ALA A 171 -11.88 11.48 7.20
N THR A 172 -11.30 11.58 6.00
CA THR A 172 -10.15 12.46 5.87
C THR A 172 -10.68 13.75 6.44
N PRO A 173 -10.12 14.30 7.54
CA PRO A 173 -10.51 15.63 7.96
C PRO A 173 -10.51 16.47 6.70
N ALA A 174 -11.65 17.10 6.38
CA ALA A 174 -11.65 18.16 5.41
C ALA A 174 -10.44 19.02 5.77
N ALA A 175 -9.55 19.27 4.81
CA ALA A 175 -8.43 20.16 5.03
C ALA A 175 -9.01 21.38 5.76
N PRO A 176 -8.65 21.62 7.03
CA PRO A 176 -9.29 22.69 7.76
C PRO A 176 -9.02 23.95 6.97
N SER A 177 -10.08 24.64 6.53
CA SER A 177 -10.01 26.05 6.17
C SER A 177 -9.84 26.87 7.45
N THR A 178 -8.83 26.50 8.24
CA THR A 178 -8.40 27.21 9.43
C THR A 178 -7.35 28.23 8.98
N PRO A 179 -7.37 29.46 9.52
CA PRO A 179 -6.29 30.42 9.31
C PRO A 179 -4.95 29.74 9.57
N ALA A 180 -3.94 29.98 8.72
CA ALA A 180 -2.67 29.28 8.74
C ALA A 180 -2.01 29.25 10.13
N THR A 181 -2.31 28.23 10.94
CA THR A 181 -1.50 27.86 12.10
C THR A 181 -0.10 27.57 11.56
N LYS A 182 0.91 28.23 12.13
CA LYS A 182 2.32 28.01 11.75
C LYS A 182 2.58 26.50 11.75
N LYS A 183 2.87 25.96 10.56
CA LYS A 183 3.21 24.54 10.40
C LYS A 183 4.41 24.23 11.30
N LYS A 184 4.31 23.19 12.11
CA LYS A 184 5.40 22.72 12.99
C LYS A 184 6.43 21.90 12.20
N TYR A 185 6.68 22.25 10.95
CA TYR A 185 7.70 21.63 10.12
C TYR A 185 8.18 22.59 9.02
N VAL A 186 9.40 22.33 8.53
CA VAL A 186 10.01 22.98 7.38
C VAL A 186 10.11 21.97 6.25
N LEU A 187 9.50 22.26 5.10
CA LEU A 187 9.60 21.43 3.90
C LEU A 187 11.00 21.53 3.29
N LYS A 188 11.60 20.37 2.98
CA LYS A 188 12.92 20.28 2.33
C LYS A 188 12.81 19.68 0.93
N ASN A 189 12.14 18.53 0.79
CA ASN A 189 11.92 17.88 -0.50
C ASN A 189 10.56 17.18 -0.53
N GLY A 190 9.55 17.85 -1.11
CA GLY A 190 8.17 17.35 -1.13
C GLY A 190 7.89 16.27 -2.17
N SER A 191 8.81 16.03 -3.11
CA SER A 191 8.65 15.06 -4.20
C SER A 191 9.45 13.78 -3.96
N ALA A 192 10.20 13.71 -2.86
CA ALA A 192 11.01 12.55 -2.53
C ALA A 192 10.12 11.34 -2.18
N LYS A 193 10.30 10.24 -2.91
CA LYS A 193 9.55 8.99 -2.69
C LYS A 193 10.05 8.25 -1.46
N VAL A 194 9.13 7.92 -0.56
CA VAL A 194 9.40 7.24 0.71
C VAL A 194 9.42 5.73 0.50
N GLY A 195 10.40 5.01 1.02
CA GLY A 195 10.42 3.55 1.02
C GLY A 195 9.32 2.94 1.89
N TYR A 196 9.25 1.62 1.94
CA TYR A 196 8.29 0.92 2.80
C TYR A 196 8.90 0.50 4.15
N ALA A 197 8.04 0.39 5.17
CA ALA A 197 8.45 -0.14 6.47
C ALA A 197 8.58 -1.67 6.40
N THR A 198 9.60 -2.24 7.04
CA THR A 198 9.86 -3.69 7.01
C THR A 198 9.22 -4.45 8.16
N SER A 199 8.77 -3.75 9.19
CA SER A 199 8.17 -4.32 10.40
C SER A 199 6.90 -3.58 10.83
N ARG A 200 6.05 -4.27 11.59
CA ARG A 200 4.87 -3.68 12.24
C ARG A 200 4.76 -4.16 13.69
N ASN A 201 4.47 -3.24 14.60
CA ASN A 201 4.07 -3.53 15.96
C ASN A 201 2.90 -2.61 16.36
N ASN A 202 1.73 -3.19 16.59
CA ASN A 202 0.51 -2.44 16.90
C ASN A 202 0.61 -1.64 18.22
N SER A 203 1.44 -2.05 19.18
CA SER A 203 1.61 -1.27 20.43
C SER A 203 2.31 0.08 20.18
N LEU A 204 3.01 0.22 19.06
CA LEU A 204 3.64 1.47 18.62
C LEU A 204 2.68 2.38 17.83
N ALA A 205 1.46 1.93 17.52
CA ALA A 205 0.48 2.79 16.88
C ALA A 205 0.01 3.87 17.86
N GLY A 206 -0.09 5.11 17.41
CA GLY A 206 -0.50 6.23 18.22
C GLY A 206 -0.07 7.58 17.67
N THR A 207 -0.41 8.61 18.42
CA THR A 207 0.03 9.98 18.16
C THR A 207 1.29 10.26 18.97
N TYR A 208 2.27 10.88 18.34
CA TYR A 208 3.57 11.18 18.94
C TYR A 208 3.89 12.67 18.80
N VAL A 209 4.74 13.18 19.67
CA VAL A 209 5.29 14.53 19.63
C VAL A 209 6.80 14.47 19.52
N THR A 210 7.39 15.30 18.68
CA THR A 210 8.84 15.47 18.60
C THR A 210 9.37 16.16 19.87
N THR A 211 10.43 15.62 20.45
CA THR A 211 11.08 16.17 21.66
C THR A 211 12.20 17.17 21.34
N SER A 212 12.49 17.37 20.06
CA SER A 212 13.46 18.30 19.49
C SER A 212 13.21 18.43 17.99
N ASP A 213 13.91 19.34 17.31
CA ASP A 213 13.90 19.39 15.85
C ASP A 213 14.40 18.06 15.26
N LEU A 214 13.57 17.44 14.41
CA LEU A 214 13.74 16.06 13.95
C LEU A 214 13.55 15.94 12.44
N ASN A 215 14.57 15.44 11.75
CA ASN A 215 14.47 15.17 10.32
C ASN A 215 13.63 13.92 10.03
N MET A 216 12.62 14.10 9.18
CA MET A 216 11.82 13.03 8.57
C MET A 216 12.38 12.71 7.19
N ARG A 217 12.63 11.41 6.93
CA ARG A 217 13.44 10.95 5.80
C ARG A 217 12.72 9.94 4.91
N THR A 218 13.23 9.70 3.72
CA THR A 218 12.71 8.69 2.78
C THR A 218 12.91 7.25 3.24
N GLY A 219 13.78 7.00 4.22
CA GLY A 219 14.09 5.67 4.72
C GLY A 219 14.68 5.70 6.13
N ALA A 220 14.81 4.52 6.74
CA ALA A 220 15.43 4.35 8.05
C ALA A 220 16.95 4.57 7.99
N GLY A 221 17.44 5.57 8.71
CA GLY A 221 18.86 5.92 8.78
C GLY A 221 19.14 7.36 8.34
N THR A 222 20.20 7.94 8.89
CA THR A 222 20.59 9.35 8.65
C THR A 222 21.14 9.63 7.25
N GLY A 223 21.54 8.59 6.51
CA GLY A 223 21.98 8.72 5.11
C GLY A 223 20.85 8.90 4.09
N ASN A 224 19.59 8.73 4.50
CA ASN A 224 18.44 8.90 3.60
C ASN A 224 18.07 10.37 3.41
N THR A 225 17.52 10.71 2.24
CA THR A 225 17.05 12.05 1.88
C THR A 225 16.07 12.61 2.91
N VAL A 226 16.28 13.87 3.32
CA VAL A 226 15.36 14.59 4.22
C VAL A 226 14.19 15.14 3.41
N ILE A 227 12.98 14.84 3.86
CA ILE A 227 11.71 15.30 3.28
C ILE A 227 11.28 16.57 4.01
N LEU A 228 11.21 16.50 5.34
CA LEU A 228 10.85 17.58 6.25
C LEU A 228 11.84 17.65 7.41
N THR A 229 11.99 18.83 8.00
CA THR A 229 12.44 18.98 9.38
C THR A 229 11.20 19.26 10.24
N LEU A 230 10.81 18.32 11.09
CA LEU A 230 9.75 18.51 12.08
C LEU A 230 10.32 19.35 13.22
N LEU A 231 9.64 20.44 13.59
CA LEU A 231 10.09 21.29 14.69
C LEU A 231 9.74 20.65 16.04
N GLU A 232 10.43 21.02 17.11
CA GLU A 232 10.08 20.58 18.47
C GLU A 232 8.58 20.85 18.77
N GLY A 233 7.92 19.84 19.34
CA GLY A 233 6.49 19.89 19.64
C GLY A 233 5.58 19.56 18.45
N ALA A 234 6.12 19.16 17.30
CA ALA A 234 5.32 18.70 16.15
C ALA A 234 4.61 17.39 16.48
N GLU A 235 3.31 17.34 16.16
CA GLU A 235 2.50 16.12 16.29
C GLU A 235 2.57 15.30 15.00
N VAL A 236 2.84 14.00 15.14
CA VAL A 236 2.86 13.05 14.03
C VAL A 236 2.07 11.78 14.37
N LYS A 237 1.50 11.13 13.35
CA LYS A 237 0.81 9.85 13.52
C LYS A 237 1.74 8.70 13.16
N CYS A 238 1.89 7.73 14.05
CA CYS A 238 2.52 6.44 13.76
C CYS A 238 1.43 5.35 13.73
N TYR A 239 1.40 4.53 12.68
CA TYR A 239 0.45 3.43 12.55
C TYR A 239 1.02 2.08 13.00
N GLY A 240 2.14 2.12 13.74
CA GLY A 240 2.86 0.95 14.25
C GLY A 240 3.91 0.40 13.29
N TYR A 241 4.09 1.01 12.12
CA TYR A 241 5.07 0.60 11.11
C TYR A 241 6.44 1.21 11.38
N TYR A 242 7.48 0.38 11.25
CA TYR A 242 8.86 0.81 11.47
C TYR A 242 9.84 -0.05 10.68
N SER A 243 11.07 0.47 10.56
CA SER A 243 12.24 -0.30 10.13
C SER A 243 13.35 -0.11 11.17
N THR A 244 14.21 -1.11 11.36
CA THR A 244 15.35 -1.01 12.28
C THR A 244 16.62 -0.74 11.48
N LYS A 245 17.40 0.25 11.90
CA LYS A 245 18.72 0.55 11.35
C LYS A 245 19.68 0.78 12.52
N ASP A 246 20.76 0.00 12.54
CA ASP A 246 21.83 0.06 13.55
C ASP A 246 21.27 -0.04 14.99
N GLY A 247 20.36 -1.00 15.21
CA GLY A 247 19.70 -1.25 16.50
C GLY A 247 18.61 -0.25 16.90
N VAL A 248 18.38 0.80 16.12
CA VAL A 248 17.39 1.84 16.41
C VAL A 248 16.16 1.68 15.51
N LYS A 249 14.97 1.76 16.11
CA LYS A 249 13.72 1.79 15.35
C LYS A 249 13.53 3.17 14.72
N TRP A 250 13.20 3.18 13.44
CA TRP A 250 12.75 4.35 12.71
C TRP A 250 11.28 4.17 12.39
N TYR A 251 10.43 5.01 12.98
CA TYR A 251 8.98 4.92 12.79
C TYR A 251 8.62 5.56 11.46
N LEU A 252 7.77 4.89 10.68
CA LEU A 252 7.10 5.49 9.55
C LEU A 252 5.92 6.30 10.09
N VAL A 253 6.04 7.62 10.01
CA VAL A 253 5.05 8.57 10.55
C VAL A 253 4.44 9.40 9.44
N ALA A 254 3.26 9.97 9.72
CA ALA A 254 2.57 10.88 8.83
C ALA A 254 2.27 12.22 9.52
N ILE A 255 2.35 13.31 8.75
CA ILE A 255 1.93 14.66 9.09
C ILE A 255 1.39 15.36 7.84
N ASP A 256 0.19 15.93 7.93
CA ASP A 256 -0.58 16.42 6.77
C ASP A 256 -0.63 15.36 5.65
N LYS A 257 -0.12 15.70 4.47
CA LYS A 257 0.00 14.83 3.29
C LYS A 257 1.34 14.12 3.16
N TYR A 258 2.26 14.33 4.09
CA TYR A 258 3.61 13.77 4.03
C TYR A 258 3.73 12.56 4.95
N ALA A 259 4.46 11.56 4.48
CA ALA A 259 4.91 10.44 5.29
C ALA A 259 6.44 10.35 5.23
N GLY A 260 7.04 9.69 6.22
CA GLY A 260 8.48 9.43 6.21
C GLY A 260 8.97 8.80 7.50
N PHE A 261 10.24 8.41 7.49
CA PHE A 261 10.90 7.76 8.61
C PHE A 261 11.54 8.78 9.53
N VAL A 262 11.26 8.65 10.82
CA VAL A 262 11.90 9.43 11.89
C VAL A 262 12.53 8.51 12.91
N ASN A 263 13.65 8.94 13.51
CA ASN A 263 14.30 8.18 14.56
C ASN A 263 13.44 8.20 15.83
N SER A 264 13.02 7.03 16.30
CA SER A 264 12.07 6.89 17.41
C SER A 264 12.56 7.44 18.75
N LYS A 265 13.88 7.63 18.93
CA LYS A 265 14.46 8.21 20.16
C LYS A 265 14.00 9.64 20.44
N TRP A 266 13.58 10.37 19.40
CA TRP A 266 13.18 11.77 19.46
C TRP A 266 11.65 11.95 19.41
N LEU A 267 10.91 10.87 19.67
CA LEU A 267 9.46 10.87 19.73
C LEU A 267 8.99 10.48 21.13
N LYS A 268 8.02 11.23 21.66
CA LYS A 268 7.27 10.87 22.85
C LYS A 268 5.83 10.55 22.47
N LYS A 269 5.33 9.37 22.85
CA LYS A 269 3.92 9.00 22.63
C LYS A 269 3.03 9.89 23.49
N LYS A 270 1.94 10.40 22.92
CA LYS A 270 0.88 11.08 23.67
C LYS A 270 0.04 10.07 24.46
#